data_AF-A0AAJ7J0R0-F1
#
_entry.id   AF-A0AAJ7J0R0-F1
#
_cell.length_a   1.000
_cell.length_b   1.000
_cell.length_c   1.000
_cell.angle_alpha   90.00
_cell.angle_beta   90.00
_cell.angle_gamma   90.00
#
_symmetry.space_group_name_H-M   'P 1'
#
loop_
_entity.id
_entity.type
_entity.pdbx_description
1 polymer ?
#
loop_
_entity_poly.entity_id
_entity_poly.type
_entity_poly.pdbx_seq_one_letter_code
_entity_poly.pdbx_strand_id
1 'polypeptide(L)'
;MEGASFESILRYVLKNMKITQARASFLVMEVLKAGVALGRIKRTPRGTYLLATDKTAHNILHHVREPRFTDDSDDDVSSEESL
;
A
#
# COMPACT_ATOMS: atom_id res chain seq x y z
N MET A 1 15.87 -16.78 0.45
CA MET A 1 15.69 -15.56 1.26
C MET A 1 15.57 -15.97 2.71
N GLU A 2 16.49 -15.52 3.55
CA GLU A 2 16.44 -15.74 4.99
C GLU A 2 15.58 -14.63 5.61
N GLY A 3 14.42 -14.98 6.17
CA GLY A 3 13.55 -14.04 6.87
C GLY A 3 14.04 -13.74 8.29
N ALA A 4 13.44 -12.74 8.94
CA ALA A 4 13.76 -12.40 10.32
C ALA A 4 13.11 -13.38 11.31
N SER A 5 13.85 -13.86 12.31
CA SER A 5 13.28 -14.66 13.40
C SER A 5 12.51 -13.77 14.37
N PHE A 6 11.56 -14.36 15.11
CA PHE A 6 10.84 -13.63 16.18
C PHE A 6 11.80 -12.99 17.19
N GLU A 7 12.84 -13.71 17.59
CA GLU A 7 13.84 -13.21 18.53
C GLU A 7 14.62 -12.02 17.96
N SER A 8 14.99 -12.05 16.68
CA SER A 8 15.67 -10.92 16.03
C SER A 8 14.80 -9.66 15.99
N ILE A 9 13.51 -9.84 15.70
CA ILE A 9 12.52 -8.75 15.68
C ILE A 9 12.33 -8.20 17.10
N LEU A 10 12.19 -9.07 18.09
CA LEU A 10 12.03 -8.68 19.49
C LEU A 10 13.25 -7.90 20.01
N ARG A 11 14.46 -8.37 19.70
CA ARG A 11 15.71 -7.64 20.03
C ARG A 11 15.73 -6.26 19.38
N TYR A 12 15.34 -6.15 18.12
CA TYR A 12 15.25 -4.86 17.44
C TYR A 12 14.24 -3.93 18.13
N VAL A 13 13.06 -4.42 18.48
CA VAL A 13 12.03 -3.62 19.17
C VAL A 13 12.53 -3.13 20.53
N LEU A 14 13.11 -4.02 21.35
CA LEU A 14 13.65 -3.65 22.66
C LEU A 14 14.81 -2.66 22.58
N LYS A 15 15.63 -2.75 21.54
CA LYS A 15 16.72 -1.79 21.32
C LYS A 15 16.21 -0.39 20.99
N ASN A 16 15.06 -0.27 20.32
CA ASN A 16 14.57 1.00 19.78
C ASN A 16 13.36 1.58 20.54
N MET A 17 12.75 0.81 21.45
CA MET A 17 11.56 1.22 22.19
C MET A 17 11.77 1.05 23.69
N LYS A 18 11.31 2.04 24.47
CA LYS A 18 11.35 2.00 25.94
C LYS A 18 10.17 1.20 26.50
N ILE A 19 10.14 -0.11 26.26
CA ILE A 19 9.09 -1.02 26.73
C ILE A 19 9.69 -2.28 27.35
N THR A 20 8.91 -2.95 28.21
CA THR A 20 9.34 -4.20 28.85
C THR A 20 9.39 -5.36 27.86
N GLN A 21 10.22 -6.36 28.14
CA GLN A 21 10.32 -7.58 27.33
C GLN A 21 8.97 -8.29 27.15
N ALA A 22 8.19 -8.44 28.23
CA ALA A 22 6.87 -9.06 28.19
C ALA A 22 5.88 -8.27 27.31
N ARG A 23 5.93 -6.94 27.37
CA ARG A 23 5.07 -6.10 26.53
C ARG A 23 5.49 -6.16 25.06
N ALA A 24 6.80 -6.12 24.80
CA ALA A 24 7.36 -6.21 23.46
C ALA A 24 7.02 -7.55 22.79
N SER A 25 7.19 -8.66 23.51
CA SER A 25 6.90 -10.00 22.97
C SER A 25 5.43 -10.16 22.60
N PHE A 26 4.53 -9.70 23.47
CA PHE A 26 3.09 -9.67 23.20
C PHE A 26 2.77 -8.84 21.95
N LEU A 27 3.22 -7.59 21.90
CA LEU A 27 2.92 -6.69 20.79
C LEU A 27 3.49 -7.18 19.46
N VAL A 28 4.73 -7.67 19.44
CA VAL A 28 5.35 -8.24 18.24
C VAL A 28 4.53 -9.42 17.74
N MET A 29 4.08 -10.32 18.63
CA MET A 29 3.24 -11.45 18.24
C MET A 29 1.92 -11.01 17.59
N GLU A 30 1.23 -10.04 18.19
CA GLU A 30 -0.04 -9.53 17.67
C GLU A 30 0.13 -8.85 16.30
N VAL A 31 1.18 -8.03 16.13
CA VAL A 31 1.49 -7.39 14.85
C VAL A 31 1.85 -8.42 13.78
N LEU A 32 2.61 -9.47 14.12
CA LEU A 32 2.95 -10.53 13.16
C LEU A 32 1.71 -11.33 12.75
N LYS A 33 0.81 -11.68 13.67
CA LYS A 33 -0.46 -12.33 13.35
C LYS A 33 -1.31 -11.47 12.43
N ALA A 34 -1.47 -10.19 12.75
CA ALA A 34 -2.23 -9.25 11.94
C ALA A 34 -1.61 -9.07 10.54
N GLY A 35 -0.28 -8.92 10.45
CA GLY A 35 0.43 -8.80 9.19
C GLY A 35 0.29 -10.05 8.31
N VAL A 36 0.27 -11.25 8.91
CA VAL A 36 0.01 -12.51 8.19
C VAL A 36 -1.44 -12.58 7.70
N ALA A 37 -2.41 -12.23 8.55
CA ALA A 37 -3.83 -12.20 8.17
C ALA A 37 -4.11 -11.20 7.03
N LEU A 38 -3.40 -10.07 7.01
CA LEU A 38 -3.50 -9.05 5.96
C LEU A 38 -2.68 -9.38 4.70
N GLY A 39 -1.95 -10.50 4.67
CA GLY A 39 -1.07 -10.86 3.55
C GLY A 39 0.16 -9.97 3.38
N ARG A 40 0.43 -9.05 4.32
CA ARG A 40 1.60 -8.14 4.29
C ARG A 40 2.87 -8.81 4.81
N ILE A 41 2.73 -9.86 5.59
CA ILE A 41 3.82 -10.65 6.15
C ILE A 41 3.63 -12.11 5.77
N LYS A 42 4.69 -12.77 5.30
CA LYS A 42 4.73 -14.21 5.08
C LYS A 42 5.56 -14.89 6.15
N ARG A 43 4.97 -15.87 6.84
CA ARG A 43 5.70 -16.79 7.72
C ARG A 43 6.29 -17.94 6.89
N THR A 44 7.58 -18.19 7.03
CA THR A 44 8.28 -19.28 6.35
C THR A 44 8.12 -20.61 7.12
N PRO A 45 8.33 -21.77 6.48
CA PRO A 45 8.36 -23.05 7.18
C PRO A 45 9.44 -23.14 8.27
N ARG A 46 10.50 -22.33 8.16
CA ARG A 46 11.58 -22.22 9.17
C ARG A 46 11.19 -21.32 10.36
N GLY A 47 9.96 -20.81 10.42
CA GLY A 47 9.49 -19.96 11.51
C GLY A 47 9.98 -18.51 11.45
N THR A 48 10.54 -18.08 10.32
CA THR A 48 10.94 -16.69 10.10
C THR A 48 9.87 -15.89 9.36
N TYR A 49 9.97 -14.57 9.38
CA TYR A 49 9.00 -13.64 8.83
C TYR A 49 9.63 -12.81 7.71
N LEU A 50 8.90 -12.66 6.62
CA LEU A 50 9.27 -11.87 5.45
C LEU A 50 8.17 -10.86 5.16
N LEU A 51 8.53 -9.66 4.71
CA LEU A 51 7.56 -8.76 4.12
C LEU A 51 7.10 -9.34 2.78
N ALA A 52 5.79 -9.34 2.54
CA ALA A 52 5.28 -9.58 1.21
C ALA A 52 5.65 -8.37 0.33
N THR A 53 6.29 -8.60 -0.80
CA THR A 53 6.53 -7.54 -1.77
C THR A 53 5.20 -7.23 -2.46
N ASP A 54 4.70 -6.00 -2.28
CA ASP A 54 3.55 -5.51 -3.04
C ASP A 54 3.95 -5.48 -4.52
N LYS A 55 3.47 -6.46 -5.30
CA LYS A 55 3.51 -6.38 -6.77
C LYS A 55 2.63 -5.24 -7.32
N THR A 56 1.87 -4.57 -6.45
CA THR A 56 0.89 -3.54 -6.83
C THR A 56 1.51 -2.18 -7.13
N ALA A 57 2.82 -1.97 -6.90
CA ALA A 57 3.48 -0.70 -7.20
C ALA A 57 3.70 -0.43 -8.72
N HIS A 58 3.38 -1.38 -9.61
CA HIS A 58 3.63 -1.23 -11.06
C HIS A 58 2.39 -0.96 -11.92
N ASN A 59 1.18 -0.96 -11.36
CA ASN A 59 -0.06 -0.87 -12.16
C ASN A 59 -0.90 0.40 -11.95
N ILE A 60 -0.41 1.38 -11.19
CA ILE A 60 -1.07 2.68 -11.06
C ILE A 60 -0.36 3.69 -11.96
N LEU A 61 -0.35 3.41 -13.28
CA LEU A 61 -0.03 4.40 -14.30
C LEU A 61 -1.37 5.04 -14.75
N HIS A 62 -1.98 5.85 -13.89
CA HIS A 62 -3.03 6.76 -14.36
C HIS A 62 -2.34 7.86 -15.16
N HIS A 63 -2.32 7.73 -16.49
CA HIS A 63 -2.05 8.85 -17.38
C HIS A 63 -3.16 9.87 -17.16
N VAL A 64 -2.90 10.89 -16.34
CA VAL A 64 -3.72 12.10 -16.31
C VAL A 64 -3.53 12.75 -17.68
N ARG A 65 -4.50 12.53 -18.58
CA ARG A 65 -4.54 13.20 -19.88
C ARG A 65 -5.06 14.61 -19.63
N GLU A 66 -4.33 15.62 -20.09
CA GLU A 66 -4.76 17.01 -20.01
C GLU A 66 -6.13 17.19 -20.69
N PRO A 67 -7.04 17.99 -20.10
CA PRO A 67 -8.34 18.26 -20.71
C PRO A 67 -8.13 19.06 -22.00
N ARG A 68 -8.56 18.49 -23.13
CA ARG A 68 -8.70 19.23 -24.39
C ARG A 68 -10.01 20.01 -24.34
N PHE A 69 -9.91 21.33 -24.20
CA PHE A 69 -11.01 22.24 -24.47
C PHE A 69 -10.94 22.63 -25.95
N THR A 70 -11.65 21.90 -26.80
CA THR A 70 -11.99 22.38 -28.15
C THR A 70 -13.46 22.71 -28.11
N ASP A 71 -13.73 24.00 -27.92
CA ASP A 71 -15.03 24.63 -28.03
C ASP A 71 -15.20 25.09 -29.49
N ASP A 72 -15.46 24.15 -30.39
CA ASP A 72 -15.88 24.45 -31.76
C ASP A 72 -17.41 24.32 -31.80
N SER A 73 -18.10 25.38 -31.36
CA SER A 73 -19.53 25.56 -31.61
C SER A 73 -19.69 26.65 -32.67
N ASP A 74 -19.78 26.23 -33.93
CA ASP A 74 -20.17 27.10 -35.04
C ASP A 74 -21.68 27.38 -34.93
N ASP A 75 -22.04 28.61 -34.54
CA ASP A 75 -23.43 29.10 -34.58
C ASP A 75 -23.80 29.52 -36.01
N ASP A 76 -24.48 28.62 -36.71
CA ASP A 76 -25.04 28.85 -38.05
C ASP A 76 -26.39 29.60 -37.92
N VAL A 77 -26.36 30.93 -38.06
CA VAL A 77 -27.55 31.80 -37.98
C VAL A 77 -28.28 31.87 -39.32
N SER A 78 -29.20 30.94 -39.57
CA SER A 78 -30.17 31.07 -40.67
C SER A 78 -31.26 32.08 -40.31
N SER A 79 -31.27 33.22 -40.99
CA SER A 79 -32.29 34.27 -40.85
C SER A 79 -33.37 34.09 -41.90
N GLU A 80 -34.57 33.67 -41.51
CA GLU A 80 -35.77 33.80 -42.35
C GLU A 80 -36.99 34.16 -41.48
N GLU A 81 -37.41 35.43 -41.50
CA GLU A 81 -38.74 35.82 -41.05
C GLU A 81 -39.45 36.53 -42.20
N SER A 82 -40.45 35.84 -42.76
CA SER A 82 -41.43 36.38 -43.71
C SER A 82 -42.72 36.63 -42.97
N LEU A 83 -43.24 37.85 -43.03
CA LEU A 83 -44.61 38.25 -43.44
C LEU A 83 -44.86 39.74 -43.18
#